data_AF-A0A530Z0R2-F1
#
_entry.id   AF-A0A530Z0R2-F1
#
_cell.length_a   1.000
_cell.length_b   1.000
_cell.length_c   1.000
_cell.angle_alpha   90.00
_cell.angle_beta   90.00
_cell.angle_gamma   90.00
#
_symmetry.space_group_name_H-M   'P 1'
#
loop_
_entity.id
_entity.type
_entity.pdbx_description
1 polymer ?
#
loop_
_entity_poly.entity_id
_entity_poly.type
_entity_poly.pdbx_seq_one_letter_code
_entity_poly.pdbx_strand_id
1 'polypeptide(L)' 'MSALKTHIAKVAAGSSLSFEEARDAFDIIMSGDATPGQIGGFLMALRVRGETVSEISGAVATMRAKMLRVD' A
#
# COMPACT_ATOMS: atom_id res chain seq x y z
N MET A 1 -8.20 2.46 -15.16
CA MET A 1 -7.12 3.28 -14.58
C MET A 1 -6.97 2.79 -13.15
N SER A 2 -5.89 2.08 -12.78
CA SER A 2 -5.87 1.41 -11.47
C SER A 2 -5.87 2.45 -10.34
N ALA A 3 -6.70 2.20 -9.31
CA ALA A 3 -6.84 3.08 -8.15
C ALA A 3 -5.50 3.32 -7.42
N LEU A 4 -4.54 2.40 -7.56
CA LEU A 4 -3.20 2.51 -6.98
C LEU A 4 -2.41 3.73 -7.48
N LYS A 5 -2.70 4.23 -8.70
CA LYS A 5 -2.01 5.39 -9.27
C LYS A 5 -2.10 6.62 -8.36
N THR A 6 -3.25 6.83 -7.70
CA THR A 6 -3.45 7.96 -6.78
C THR A 6 -2.57 7.84 -5.55
N HIS A 7 -2.45 6.64 -4.97
CA HIS A 7 -1.58 6.39 -3.83
C HIS A 7 -0.10 6.55 -4.21
N ILE A 8 0.31 6.03 -5.37
CA ILE A 8 1.68 6.21 -5.90
C ILE A 8 2.01 7.70 -6.03
N ALA A 9 1.12 8.50 -6.64
CA ALA A 9 1.35 9.92 -6.82
C ALA A 9 1.53 10.64 -5.47
N LYS A 10 0.71 10.29 -4.47
CA LYS A 10 0.80 10.88 -3.12
C LYS A 10 2.12 10.54 -2.43
N VAL A 11 2.53 9.27 -2.44
CA VAL A 11 3.78 8.85 -1.76
C VAL A 11 5.02 9.31 -2.53
N ALA A 12 4.97 9.38 -3.86
CA ALA A 12 6.05 9.93 -4.68
C ALA A 12 6.25 11.43 -4.48
N ALA A 13 5.20 12.16 -4.08
CA ALA A 13 5.28 13.55 -3.66
C ALA A 13 5.82 13.73 -2.22
N GLY A 14 6.23 12.64 -1.54
CA GLY A 14 6.75 12.68 -0.18
C GLY A 14 5.68 12.78 0.91
N SER A 15 4.39 12.74 0.56
CA SER A 15 3.29 12.75 1.54
C SER A 15 3.07 11.35 2.11
N SER A 16 2.71 11.26 3.39
CA SER A 16 2.32 10.00 4.02
C SER A 16 0.89 9.60 3.68
N LEU A 17 0.62 8.29 3.71
CA LEU A 17 -0.75 7.78 3.69
C LEU A 17 -1.34 7.75 5.09
N SER A 18 -2.65 7.98 5.18
CA SER A 18 -3.44 7.62 6.36
C SER A 18 -3.53 6.10 6.48
N PHE A 19 -4.03 5.62 7.62
CA PHE A 19 -4.28 4.20 7.84
C PHE A 19 -5.24 3.62 6.77
N GLU A 20 -6.34 4.32 6.46
CA GLU A 20 -7.32 3.87 5.47
C GLU A 20 -6.73 3.89 4.05
N GLU A 21 -5.97 4.92 3.69
CA GLU A 21 -5.31 4.98 2.38
C GLU A 21 -4.28 3.87 2.21
N ALA A 22 -3.55 3.52 3.28
CA ALA A 22 -2.64 2.39 3.26
C ALA A 22 -3.41 1.06 3.14
N ARG A 23 -4.51 0.90 3.88
CA ARG A 23 -5.40 -0.27 3.73
C ARG A 23 -5.84 -0.46 2.29
N ASP A 24 -6.35 0.61 1.67
CA ASP A 24 -6.84 0.61 0.29
C ASP A 24 -5.73 0.29 -0.72
N ALA A 25 -4.57 0.93 -0.58
CA ALA A 25 -3.43 0.68 -1.45
C ALA A 25 -2.97 -0.79 -1.39
N PHE A 26 -2.85 -1.36 -0.18
CA PHE A 26 -2.47 -2.75 0.00
C PHE A 26 -3.57 -3.73 -0.42
N ASP A 27 -4.85 -3.35 -0.32
CA ASP A 27 -5.95 -4.18 -0.80
C ASP A 27 -5.90 -4.33 -2.32
N ILE A 28 -5.67 -3.24 -3.04
CA ILE A 28 -5.50 -3.24 -4.51
C ILE A 28 -4.32 -4.13 -4.91
N ILE A 29 -3.18 -3.99 -4.22
CA ILE A 29 -1.98 -4.81 -4.48
C ILE A 29 -2.28 -6.31 -4.27
N MET A 30 -2.92 -6.64 -3.15
CA MET A 30 -3.19 -8.04 -2.78
C MET A 30 -4.35 -8.69 -3.55
N SER A 31 -5.23 -7.88 -4.16
CA SER A 31 -6.31 -8.37 -5.02
C SER A 31 -5.86 -8.64 -6.47
N GLY A 32 -4.59 -8.32 -6.80
CA GLY A 32 -4.04 -8.52 -8.14
C GLY A 32 -4.36 -7.37 -9.12
N ASP A 33 -4.92 -6.27 -8.62
CA ASP A 33 -5.37 -5.12 -9.42
C ASP A 33 -4.26 -4.08 -9.67
N ALA A 34 -3.00 -4.49 -9.52
CA ALA A 34 -1.82 -3.66 -9.73
C ALA A 34 -0.75 -4.39 -10.56
N THR A 35 -0.11 -3.67 -11.49
CA THR A 35 1.00 -4.24 -12.27
C THR A 35 2.27 -4.34 -11.42
N PRO A 36 3.23 -5.23 -11.76
CA PRO A 36 4.50 -5.31 -11.04
C PRO A 36 5.26 -3.99 -10.98
N GLY A 37 5.22 -3.19 -12.05
CA GLY A 37 5.83 -1.86 -12.08
C GLY A 37 5.16 -0.86 -11.13
N GLN A 38 3.83 -0.92 -11.00
CA GLN A 38 3.11 -0.09 -10.04
C GLN A 38 3.42 -0.47 -8.59
N ILE A 39 3.48 -1.77 -8.30
CA ILE A 39 3.86 -2.30 -6.98
C ILE A 39 5.29 -1.86 -6.65
N GLY A 40 6.24 -2.06 -7.56
CA GLY A 40 7.63 -1.64 -7.37
C GLY A 40 7.77 -0.13 -7.15
N GLY A 41 7.09 0.68 -7.96
CA GLY A 41 7.10 2.14 -7.81
C GLY A 41 6.51 2.61 -6.47
N PHE A 42 5.40 2.01 -6.05
CA PHE A 42 4.79 2.29 -4.75
C PHE A 42 5.74 1.97 -3.59
N LEU A 43 6.30 0.76 -3.56
CA LEU A 43 7.20 0.31 -2.50
C LEU A 43 8.50 1.11 -2.47
N MET A 44 9.05 1.47 -3.62
CA MET A 44 10.25 2.33 -3.69
C MET A 44 9.98 3.73 -3.16
N ALA A 45 8.82 4.33 -3.47
CA ALA A 45 8.48 5.65 -2.95
C ALA A 45 8.33 5.65 -1.42
N LEU A 46 7.69 4.60 -0.86
CA LEU A 46 7.64 4.39 0.59
C LEU A 46 9.06 4.27 1.19
N ARG A 47 9.93 3.45 0.59
CA ARG A 47 11.30 3.19 1.06
C ARG A 47 12.19 4.43 1.08
N VAL A 48 12.07 5.29 0.06
CA VAL A 48 12.89 6.51 -0.10
C VAL A 48 12.52 7.55 0.95
N ARG A 49 11.23 7.73 1.21
CA ARG A 49 10.72 8.69 2.22
C ARG A 49 10.84 8.13 3.64
N GLY A 50 10.69 6.83 3.81
CA GLY A 50 10.46 6.15 5.08
C GLY A 50 8.97 5.89 5.31
N GLU A 51 8.66 4.70 5.82
CA GLU A 51 7.31 4.29 6.20
C GLU A 51 6.90 4.87 7.55
N THR A 52 5.64 5.27 7.65
CA THR A 52 5.01 5.71 8.90
C THR A 52 4.30 4.57 9.62
N VAL A 53 4.02 4.75 10.91
CA VAL A 53 3.25 3.77 11.70
C VAL A 53 1.88 3.50 11.09
N SER A 54 1.19 4.53 10.60
CA SER A 54 -0.12 4.40 9.95
C SER A 54 -0.05 3.53 8.69
N GLU A 55 0.99 3.70 7.88
CA GLU A 55 1.20 2.92 6.65
C GLU A 55 1.48 1.44 6.95
N ILE A 56 2.40 1.17 7.89
CA ILE A 56 2.73 -0.20 8.31
C ILE A 56 1.49 -0.86 8.93
N SER A 57 0.76 -0.15 9.78
CA SER A 57 -0.43 -0.69 10.46
C SER A 57 -1.55 -0.99 9.46
N GLY A 58 -1.79 -0.10 8.49
CA GLY A 58 -2.79 -0.30 7.43
C GLY A 58 -2.43 -1.49 6.54
N ALA A 59 -1.16 -1.60 6.15
CA ALA A 59 -0.65 -2.73 5.39
C ALA A 59 -0.88 -4.06 6.14
N VAL A 60 -0.40 -4.16 7.38
CA VAL A 60 -0.54 -5.36 8.23
C VAL A 60 -2.00 -5.74 8.45
N ALA A 61 -2.87 -4.75 8.68
CA ALA A 61 -4.31 -4.99 8.83
C ALA A 61 -4.91 -5.64 7.56
N THR A 62 -4.54 -5.15 6.37
CA THR A 62 -4.96 -5.76 5.10
C THR A 62 -4.40 -7.18 4.94
N MET A 63 -3.11 -7.41 5.23
CA MET A 63 -2.52 -8.75 5.13
C MET A 63 -3.24 -9.75 6.06
N ARG A 64 -3.49 -9.34 7.31
CA ARG A 64 -4.21 -10.15 8.30
C ARG A 64 -5.65 -10.43 7.91
N ALA A 65 -6.30 -9.51 7.20
CA ALA A 65 -7.67 -9.72 6.72
C ALA A 65 -7.73 -10.72 5.56
N LYS A 66 -6.67 -10.84 4.75
CA LYS A 66 -6.62 -11.73 3.58
C LYS A 66 -5.92 -13.07 3.82
N MET A 67 -5.14 -13.22 4.89
CA MET A 67 -4.46 -14.49 5.20
C MET A 67 -5.43 -15.58 5.63
N LEU A 68 -5.11 -16.83 5.28
CA LEU A 68 -5.74 -17.99 5.89
C LEU A 68 -5.37 -18.06 7.37
N ARG A 69 -6.35 -18.29 8.23
CA ARG A 69 -6.12 -18.46 9.67
C ARG A 69 -5.64 -19.88 9.94
N VAL A 70 -4.72 -19.99 10.89
CA VAL A 70 -4.25 -21.25 11.44
C VAL A 70 -4.80 -21.30 12.87
N ASP A 71 -5.54 -22.36 13.17
CA ASP A 71 -6.07 -22.65 14.51
C ASP A 71 -5.12 -23.58 15.28
#